data_AF-A0A3G8WL53-F1
#
_entry.id   AF-A0A3G8WL53-F1
#
_cell.length_a   1.000
_cell.length_b   1.000
_cell.length_c   1.000
_cell.angle_alpha   90.00
_cell.angle_beta   90.00
_cell.angle_gamma   90.00
#
_symmetry.space_group_name_H-M   'P 1'
#
loop_
_entity.id
_entity.type
_entity.pdbx_description
1 polymer ?
#
loop_
_entity_poly.entity_id
_entity_poly.type
_entity_poly.pdbx_seq_one_letter_code
_entity_poly.pdbx_strand_id
1 'polypeptide(L)'
;METFSNSEKLERAKRKVKRIKGFYIHALVYLLVNLFIIFSNGFVEKNGFADMDSYYTAIFWGFGLLAHGLTVFGSQMILGDDWEERKIREMMNK
;
A
#
# COMPACT_ATOMS: atom_id res chain seq x y z
N MET A 1 33.93 13.36 -6.81
CA MET A 1 32.57 13.85 -6.47
C MET A 1 31.45 12.97 -7.07
N GLU A 2 31.72 11.77 -7.61
CA GLU A 2 30.68 10.95 -8.28
C GLU A 2 30.06 9.85 -7.41
N THR A 3 30.75 9.41 -6.36
CA THR A 3 30.30 8.31 -5.48
C THR A 3 29.10 8.69 -4.60
N PHE A 4 29.07 9.94 -4.10
CA PHE A 4 27.98 10.45 -3.26
C PHE A 4 26.65 10.61 -4.01
N SER A 5 26.69 11.10 -5.26
CA SER A 5 25.50 11.21 -6.13
C SER A 5 24.86 9.84 -6.41
N ASN A 6 25.69 8.82 -6.57
CA ASN A 6 25.22 7.47 -6.86
C ASN A 6 24.60 6.80 -5.61
N SER A 7 25.18 7.02 -4.42
CA SER A 7 24.61 6.50 -3.17
C SER A 7 23.25 7.11 -2.84
N GLU A 8 23.08 8.42 -3.05
CA GLU A 8 21.79 9.10 -2.77
C GLU A 8 20.68 8.63 -3.71
N LYS A 9 20.97 8.48 -5.00
CA LYS A 9 20.02 7.92 -5.98
C LYS A 9 19.63 6.49 -5.64
N LEU A 10 20.60 5.66 -5.22
CA LEU A 10 20.36 4.29 -4.79
C LEU A 10 19.49 4.22 -3.54
N GLU A 11 19.72 5.09 -2.56
CA GLU A 11 18.96 5.13 -1.31
C GLU A 11 17.51 5.60 -1.54
N ARG A 12 17.31 6.55 -2.47
CA ARG A 12 15.98 6.99 -2.92
C ARG A 12 15.21 5.84 -3.56
N ALA A 13 15.84 5.13 -4.51
CA ALA A 13 15.23 3.96 -5.15
C ALA A 13 14.85 2.88 -4.11
N LYS A 14 15.74 2.60 -3.15
CA LYS A 14 15.46 1.66 -2.05
C LYS A 14 14.27 2.09 -1.18
N ARG A 15 14.18 3.37 -0.81
CA ARG A 15 13.04 3.90 -0.04
C ARG A 15 11.71 3.76 -0.82
N LYS A 16 11.72 4.06 -2.12
CA LYS A 16 10.55 3.93 -3.00
C LYS A 16 10.08 2.47 -3.07
N VAL A 17 11.01 1.54 -3.32
CA VAL A 17 10.73 0.10 -3.34
C VAL A 17 10.23 -0.40 -1.98
N LYS A 18 10.77 0.08 -0.86
CA LYS A 18 10.33 -0.32 0.48
C LYS A 18 8.88 0.09 0.77
N ARG A 19 8.48 1.31 0.37
CA ARG A 19 7.08 1.79 0.51
C ARG A 19 6.12 0.95 -0.34
N ILE A 20 6.49 0.69 -1.59
CA ILE A 20 5.70 -0.14 -2.51
C ILE A 20 5.56 -1.57 -1.96
N LYS A 21 6.65 -2.19 -1.52
CA LYS A 21 6.62 -3.53 -0.90
C LYS A 21 5.70 -3.59 0.32
N GLY A 22 5.75 -2.57 1.18
CA GLY A 22 4.88 -2.48 2.36
C GLY A 22 3.38 -2.50 2.00
N PHE A 23 3.00 -1.74 0.98
CA PHE A 23 1.64 -1.76 0.45
C PHE A 23 1.26 -3.13 -0.13
N TYR A 24 2.12 -3.75 -0.95
CA TYR A 24 1.83 -5.06 -1.53
C TYR A 24 1.64 -6.15 -0.47
N ILE A 25 2.41 -6.12 0.61
CA ILE A 25 2.22 -7.06 1.73
C ILE A 25 0.86 -6.83 2.38
N HIS A 26 0.49 -5.58 2.69
CA HIS A 26 -0.83 -5.27 3.25
C HIS A 26 -1.97 -5.69 2.32
N ALA A 27 -1.86 -5.41 1.02
CA ALA A 27 -2.85 -5.80 0.02
C ALA A 27 -2.97 -7.32 -0.12
N LEU A 28 -1.84 -8.03 -0.09
CA LEU A 28 -1.83 -9.49 -0.15
C LEU A 28 -2.48 -10.11 1.09
N VAL A 29 -2.14 -9.63 2.29
CA VAL A 29 -2.76 -10.09 3.55
C VAL A 29 -4.27 -9.80 3.52
N TYR A 30 -4.67 -8.60 3.09
CA TYR A 30 -6.08 -8.26 2.92
C TYR A 30 -6.80 -9.22 1.98
N LEU A 31 -6.22 -9.53 0.82
CA LEU A 31 -6.80 -10.46 -0.17
C LEU A 31 -6.93 -11.88 0.41
N LEU A 32 -5.89 -12.39 1.07
CA LEU A 32 -5.88 -13.73 1.66
C LEU A 32 -6.91 -13.86 2.79
N VAL A 33 -7.01 -12.86 3.67
CA VAL A 33 -7.99 -12.85 4.76
C VAL A 33 -9.42 -12.79 4.20
N ASN A 34 -9.68 -11.95 3.21
CA ASN A 34 -10.99 -11.87 2.56
C ASN A 34 -11.38 -13.18 1.87
N LEU A 35 -10.46 -13.79 1.13
CA LEU A 35 -10.67 -15.10 0.51
C LEU A 35 -10.95 -16.18 1.55
N PHE A 36 -10.25 -16.16 2.68
CA PHE A 36 -10.48 -17.09 3.79
C PHE A 36 -11.89 -16.90 4.39
N ILE A 37 -12.34 -15.67 4.62
CA ILE A 37 -13.69 -15.37 5.13
C ILE A 37 -14.76 -15.87 4.16
N ILE A 38 -14.64 -15.55 2.86
CA ILE A 38 -15.59 -15.99 1.83
C ILE A 38 -15.64 -17.53 1.75
N PHE A 39 -14.47 -18.17 1.77
CA PHE A 39 -14.39 -19.63 1.69
C PHE A 39 -14.98 -20.29 2.95
N SER A 40 -14.69 -19.76 4.14
CA SER A 40 -15.24 -20.26 5.40
C SER A 40 -16.76 -20.14 5.45
N ASN A 41 -17.31 -18.97 5.07
CA ASN A 41 -18.77 -18.76 5.05
C ASN A 41 -19.49 -19.66 4.03
N GLY A 42 -18.91 -19.82 2.84
CA GLY A 42 -19.51 -20.60 1.76
C GLY A 42 -19.44 -22.12 1.96
N PHE A 43 -18.30 -22.64 2.45
CA PHE A 43 -18.05 -24.08 2.50
C PHE A 43 -18.19 -24.69 3.89
N VAL A 44 -17.86 -23.97 4.96
CA VAL A 44 -17.78 -24.53 6.32
C VAL A 44 -19.10 -24.36 7.05
N GLU A 45 -19.62 -23.14 7.11
CA GLU A 45 -20.82 -22.87 7.93
C GLU A 45 -22.14 -23.07 7.17
N LYS A 46 -22.12 -23.12 5.82
CA LYS A 46 -23.33 -23.19 4.97
C LYS A 46 -24.36 -22.08 5.25
N ASN A 47 -23.96 -21.00 5.94
CA ASN A 47 -24.80 -19.82 6.22
C ASN A 47 -25.13 -19.02 4.95
N GLY A 48 -24.45 -19.32 3.84
CA GLY A 48 -24.61 -18.67 2.55
C GLY A 48 -23.66 -17.48 2.41
N PHE A 49 -23.33 -17.11 1.16
CA PHE A 49 -22.36 -16.06 0.85
C PHE A 49 -22.82 -14.64 1.25
N ALA A 50 -23.99 -14.49 1.85
CA ALA A 50 -24.70 -13.21 2.02
C ALA A 50 -24.65 -12.65 3.46
N ASP A 51 -23.87 -13.24 4.35
CA ASP A 51 -23.79 -12.77 5.74
C ASP A 51 -22.99 -11.46 5.84
N MET A 52 -23.70 -10.33 5.73
CA MET A 52 -23.16 -8.97 5.59
C MET A 52 -22.27 -8.56 6.78
N ASP A 53 -22.51 -9.12 7.97
CA ASP A 53 -21.72 -8.84 9.17
C ASP A 53 -20.26 -9.27 9.01
N SER A 54 -20.01 -10.35 8.26
CA SER A 54 -18.64 -10.83 7.96
C SER A 54 -17.88 -9.89 7.03
N TYR A 55 -18.59 -9.13 6.20
CA TYR A 55 -18.01 -8.23 5.20
C TYR A 55 -17.76 -6.81 5.73
N TYR A 56 -18.38 -6.42 6.85
CA TYR A 56 -18.13 -5.11 7.46
C TYR A 56 -16.64 -4.92 7.81
N THR A 57 -16.00 -5.96 8.34
CA THR A 57 -14.56 -5.94 8.64
C THR A 57 -13.73 -5.74 7.37
N ALA A 58 -14.09 -6.42 6.28
CA ALA A 58 -13.45 -6.27 4.98
C ALA A 58 -13.63 -4.87 4.40
N ILE A 59 -14.84 -4.31 4.44
CA ILE A 59 -15.12 -2.96 3.93
C ILE A 59 -14.32 -1.91 4.72
N PHE A 60 -14.29 -2.01 6.05
CA PHE A 60 -13.53 -1.09 6.89
C PHE A 60 -12.02 -1.16 6.62
N TRP A 61 -11.47 -2.37 6.53
CA TRP A 61 -10.06 -2.57 6.17
C TRP A 61 -9.75 -2.15 4.73
N GLY A 62 -10.70 -2.31 3.81
CA GLY A 62 -10.60 -1.90 2.42
C GLY A 62 -10.43 -0.38 2.28
N PHE A 63 -11.14 0.41 3.09
CA PHE A 63 -10.94 1.85 3.18
C PHE A 63 -9.53 2.21 3.66
N GLY A 64 -9.02 1.51 4.68
CA GLY A 64 -7.64 1.67 5.15
C GLY A 64 -6.60 1.34 4.08
N LEU A 65 -6.84 0.26 3.32
CA LEU A 65 -5.97 -0.14 2.20
C LEU A 65 -6.00 0.89 1.08
N LEU A 66 -7.17 1.42 0.72
CA LEU A 66 -7.32 2.48 -0.28
C LEU A 66 -6.59 3.76 0.15
N ALA A 67 -6.75 4.20 1.40
CA ALA A 67 -6.03 5.36 1.92
C ALA A 67 -4.51 5.14 1.92
N HIS A 68 -4.04 3.95 2.30
CA HIS A 68 -2.61 3.59 2.24
C HIS A 68 -2.09 3.58 0.79
N GLY A 69 -2.88 3.04 -0.14
CA GLY A 69 -2.58 3.03 -1.57
C GLY A 69 -2.52 4.43 -2.17
N LEU A 70 -3.46 5.30 -1.83
CA LEU A 70 -3.42 6.72 -2.21
C LEU A 70 -2.21 7.44 -1.59
N THR A 71 -1.75 7.05 -0.41
CA THR A 71 -0.56 7.67 0.18
C THR A 71 0.74 7.17 -0.47
N VAL A 72 0.79 5.89 -0.86
CA VAL A 72 1.97 5.26 -1.48
C VAL A 72 2.07 5.60 -2.97
N PHE A 73 0.97 5.55 -3.71
CA PHE A 73 0.93 5.79 -5.16
C PHE A 73 0.36 7.15 -5.53
N GLY A 74 -0.48 7.76 -4.69
CA GLY A 74 -1.13 9.04 -5.02
C GLY A 74 -0.15 10.21 -5.06
N SER A 75 0.96 10.19 -4.32
CA SER A 75 2.00 11.21 -4.55
C SER A 75 2.61 11.10 -5.95
N GLN A 76 2.73 9.88 -6.48
CA GLN A 76 3.29 9.64 -7.82
C GLN A 76 2.25 9.90 -8.93
N MET A 77 0.99 9.52 -8.73
CA MET A 77 -0.09 9.77 -9.71
C MET A 77 -0.58 11.21 -9.75
N ILE A 78 -0.71 11.87 -8.59
CA ILE A 78 -1.37 13.19 -8.48
C ILE A 78 -0.35 14.34 -8.52
N LEU A 79 0.80 14.17 -7.87
CA LEU A 79 1.79 15.25 -7.71
C LEU A 79 2.99 15.12 -8.67
N GLY A 80 3.16 13.95 -9.31
CA GLY A 80 4.25 13.69 -10.25
C GLY A 80 5.63 13.54 -9.60
N ASP A 81 6.58 12.96 -10.33
CA ASP A 81 7.94 12.72 -9.83
C ASP A 81 8.69 14.04 -9.49
N ASP A 82 8.35 15.16 -10.14
CA ASP A 82 8.94 16.49 -9.89
C ASP A 82 8.64 17.04 -8.49
N TRP A 83 7.44 16.82 -7.98
CA TRP A 83 7.08 17.23 -6.62
C TRP A 83 7.84 16.42 -5.58
N GLU A 84 7.97 15.11 -5.79
CA GLU A 84 8.70 14.21 -4.92
C GLU A 84 10.18 14.64 -4.83
N GLU A 85 10.76 14.97 -5.98
CA GLU A 85 12.15 15.41 -6.08
C GLU A 85 12.40 16.79 -5.44
N ARG A 86 11.45 17.74 -5.59
CA ARG A 86 11.45 19.02 -4.86
C ARG A 86 11.40 18.81 -3.36
N LYS A 87 10.51 17.94 -2.88
CA LYS A 87 10.31 17.74 -1.44
C LYS A 87 11.50 17.05 -0.78
N ILE A 88 12.19 16.16 -1.50
CA ILE A 88 13.46 15.57 -1.06
C ILE A 88 14.56 16.64 -1.00
N ARG A 89 14.69 17.51 -2.01
CA ARG A 89 15.64 18.64 -1.98
C ARG A 89 15.39 19.57 -0.80
N GLU A 90 14.13 19.85 -0.46
CA GLU A 90 13.77 20.64 0.72
C GLU A 90 14.11 19.93 2.05
N MET A 91 14.02 18.61 2.13
CA MET A 91 14.41 17.86 3.33
C MET A 91 15.92 17.72 3.50
N MET A 92 16.70 17.73 2.41
CA MET A 92 18.17 17.70 2.46
C MET A 92 18.80 19.06 2.75
N ASN A 93 18.14 20.16 2.37
CA ASN A 93 18.60 21.53 2.63
C ASN A 93 18.09 22.09 3.97
N LYS A 94 17.47 21.25 4.80
CA LYS A 94 17.08 21.54 6.19
C LYS A 94 17.95 20.72 7.13
#